data_AF-A0A356EFA8-F1
#
_entry.id   AF-A0A356EFA8-F1
#
_cell.length_a   1.000
_cell.length_b   1.000
_cell.length_c   1.000
_cell.angle_alpha   90.00
_cell.angle_beta   90.00
_cell.angle_gamma   90.00
#
_symmetry.space_group_name_H-M   'P 1'
#
loop_
_entity.id
_entity.type
_entity.pdbx_description
1 polymer ?
#
loop_
_entity_poly.entity_id
_entity_poly.type
_entity_poly.pdbx_seq_one_letter_code
_entity_poly.pdbx_strand_id
1 'polypeptide(L)'
;MKALQDISWLRYLYTSVQREHFSWRGLRIVTVMVPSSSLHHFERFKYRMLVFEAATITPVLAINIEDDLMGSWCLTVQEGDSLQVMQRLEQAPSYEGFRSLALEQLERLPSIIDRSSKSPRPRRAGKTATIIKFPRP
;
A
#
# COMPACT_ATOMS: atom_id res chain seq x y z
N MET A 1 7.79 -5.27 9.34
CA MET A 1 8.74 -4.63 8.40
C MET A 1 9.05 -3.21 8.88
N LYS A 2 10.10 -2.56 8.36
CA LYS A 2 10.36 -1.14 8.67
C LYS A 2 9.33 -0.27 7.93
N ALA A 3 8.85 0.79 8.55
CA ALA A 3 7.95 1.73 7.88
C ALA A 3 8.66 2.36 6.67
N LEU A 4 7.90 2.60 5.60
CA LEU A 4 8.39 3.26 4.40
C LEU A 4 8.84 4.67 4.76
N GLN A 5 10.11 5.00 4.48
CA GLN A 5 10.67 6.31 4.81
C GLN A 5 10.27 7.40 3.80
N ASP A 6 9.92 7.00 2.59
CA ASP A 6 9.51 7.93 1.53
C ASP A 6 8.13 8.53 1.80
N ILE A 7 8.09 9.74 2.36
CA ILE A 7 6.85 10.46 2.68
C ILE A 7 5.98 10.81 1.46
N SER A 8 6.45 10.61 0.22
CA SER A 8 5.63 10.87 -0.96
C SER A 8 4.38 10.00 -0.99
N TRP A 9 4.38 8.84 -0.33
CA TRP A 9 3.19 7.99 -0.18
C TRP A 9 2.01 8.77 0.41
N LEU A 10 2.27 9.70 1.33
CA LEU A 10 1.23 10.52 1.94
C LEU A 10 0.61 11.44 0.91
N ARG A 11 1.45 12.14 0.12
CA ARG A 11 1.00 13.01 -0.97
C ARG A 11 0.04 12.26 -1.90
N TYR A 12 0.45 11.11 -2.42
CA TYR A 12 -0.39 10.32 -3.33
C TYR A 12 -1.68 9.81 -2.66
N LEU A 13 -1.62 9.41 -1.39
CA LEU A 13 -2.81 9.08 -0.61
C LEU A 13 -3.71 10.27 -0.30
N TYR A 14 -3.32 11.52 -0.52
CA TYR A 14 -4.24 12.65 -0.36
C TYR A 14 -4.69 13.23 -1.69
N THR A 15 -3.82 13.23 -2.71
CA THR A 15 -4.08 13.87 -4.00
C THR A 15 -4.68 12.93 -5.04
N SER A 16 -4.47 11.61 -4.95
CA SER A 16 -5.02 10.68 -5.94
C SER A 16 -6.54 10.60 -5.82
N VAL A 17 -7.24 10.91 -6.91
CA VAL A 17 -8.70 10.86 -7.02
C VAL A 17 -9.20 9.41 -7.10
N GLN A 18 -8.40 8.51 -7.68
CA GLN A 18 -8.74 7.11 -7.86
C GLN A 18 -7.91 6.24 -6.92
N ARG A 19 -8.61 5.52 -6.04
CA ARG A 19 -8.02 4.60 -5.06
C ARG A 19 -8.83 3.33 -4.96
N GLU A 20 -8.13 2.21 -4.92
CA GLU A 20 -8.72 0.91 -4.57
C GLU A 20 -8.21 0.50 -3.19
N HIS A 21 -9.11 0.02 -2.35
CA HIS A 21 -8.79 -0.50 -1.01
C HIS A 21 -9.24 -1.94 -0.92
N PHE A 22 -8.32 -2.84 -0.55
CA PHE A 22 -8.65 -4.25 -0.34
C PHE A 22 -7.71 -4.90 0.67
N SER A 23 -8.10 -6.09 1.14
CA SER A 23 -7.29 -6.90 2.06
C SER A 23 -6.66 -8.06 1.31
N TRP A 24 -5.42 -8.39 1.65
CA TRP A 24 -4.71 -9.53 1.07
C TRP A 24 -3.86 -10.23 2.12
N ARG A 25 -4.14 -11.50 2.40
CA ARG A 25 -3.46 -12.32 3.42
C ARG A 25 -3.30 -11.65 4.80
N GLY A 26 -4.28 -10.85 5.21
CA GLY A 26 -4.27 -10.11 6.49
C GLY A 26 -3.59 -8.74 6.45
N LEU A 27 -3.05 -8.35 5.30
CA LEU A 27 -2.53 -7.00 5.03
C LEU A 27 -3.64 -6.12 4.46
N ARG A 28 -3.54 -4.82 4.72
CA ARG A 28 -4.38 -3.82 4.06
C ARG A 28 -3.60 -3.24 2.91
N ILE A 29 -4.20 -3.23 1.73
CA ILE A 29 -3.60 -2.71 0.51
C ILE A 29 -4.40 -1.49 0.07
N VAL A 30 -3.68 -0.44 -0.27
CA VAL A 30 -4.23 0.75 -0.91
C VAL A 30 -3.49 0.99 -2.21
N THR A 31 -4.21 0.94 -3.32
CA THR A 31 -3.65 1.24 -4.61
C THR A 31 -4.08 2.64 -5.02
N VAL A 32 -3.13 3.43 -5.51
CA VAL A 32 -3.37 4.78 -6.03
C VAL A 32 -3.01 4.84 -7.51
N MET A 33 -3.89 5.47 -8.28
CA MET A 33 -3.62 5.84 -9.66
C MET A 33 -3.27 7.33 -9.70
N VAL A 34 -2.17 7.65 -10.38
CA VAL A 34 -1.73 9.03 -10.55
C VAL A 34 -2.19 9.47 -11.94
N PRO A 35 -3.12 10.44 -12.02
CA PRO A 35 -3.62 10.89 -13.32
C PRO A 35 -2.52 11.60 -14.10
N SER A 36 -2.35 11.24 -15.36
CA SER A 36 -1.53 11.99 -16.30
C SER A 36 -2.19 13.36 -16.53
N SER A 37 -1.57 14.45 -16.09
CA SER A 37 -2.03 15.81 -16.41
C SER A 37 -0.89 16.64 -17.01
N SER A 38 -1.24 17.59 -17.87
CA SER A 38 -0.31 18.57 -18.44
C SER A 38 0.28 19.54 -17.40
N LEU A 39 -0.21 19.53 -16.16
CA LEU A 39 0.37 20.26 -15.02
C LEU A 39 1.27 19.36 -14.15
N HIS A 40 1.32 18.07 -14.45
CA HIS A 40 1.93 17.01 -13.64
C HIS A 40 3.07 16.28 -14.38
N HIS A 41 3.78 17.00 -15.27
CA HIS A 41 4.92 16.48 -16.04
C HIS A 41 6.10 15.96 -15.21
N PHE A 42 6.03 16.04 -13.88
CA PHE A 42 7.05 15.55 -12.94
C PHE A 42 6.53 14.45 -12.01
N GLU A 43 5.38 13.85 -12.31
CA GLU A 43 4.86 12.74 -11.51
C GLU A 43 5.67 11.47 -11.78
N ARG A 44 6.45 11.08 -10.77
CA ARG A 44 7.34 9.92 -10.80
C ARG A 44 6.60 8.60 -11.00
N PHE A 45 5.41 8.48 -10.41
CA PHE A 45 4.67 7.22 -10.40
C PHE A 45 3.41 7.33 -11.24
N LYS A 46 3.12 6.30 -12.03
CA LYS A 46 1.82 6.12 -12.71
C LYS A 46 0.85 5.34 -11.82
N TYR A 47 1.33 4.27 -11.20
CA TYR A 47 0.58 3.47 -10.23
C TYR A 47 1.43 3.17 -9.01
N ARG A 48 0.79 3.10 -7.85
CA ARG A 48 1.49 2.76 -6.61
C ARG A 48 0.57 1.93 -5.70
N MET A 49 1.06 0.78 -5.27
CA MET A 49 0.39 -0.11 -4.33
C MET A 49 1.10 0.00 -2.99
N LEU A 50 0.40 0.51 -1.99
CA LEU A 50 0.88 0.69 -0.63
C LEU A 50 0.37 -0.44 0.24
N VAL A 51 1.28 -1.07 0.97
CA VAL A 51 0.96 -2.22 1.83
C VAL A 51 1.11 -1.81 3.27
N PHE A 52 0.06 -2.03 4.05
CA PHE A 52 -0.01 -1.71 5.47
C PHE A 52 -0.16 -3.00 6.27
N GLU A 53 0.56 -3.08 7.37
CA GLU A 53 0.24 -4.06 8.41
C GLU A 53 -1.10 -3.65 9.07
N ALA A 54 -1.86 -4.63 9.57
CA ALA A 54 -3.24 -4.43 10.03
C ALA A 54 -3.38 -3.32 11.09
N ALA A 55 -2.36 -3.12 11.92
CA ALA A 55 -2.35 -2.15 13.01
C ALA A 55 -1.58 -0.85 12.71
N THR A 56 -0.93 -0.70 11.55
CA THR A 56 -0.06 0.45 11.26
C THR A 56 -0.73 1.48 10.35
N ILE A 57 -0.57 2.77 10.66
CA ILE A 57 -1.05 3.85 9.79
C ILE A 57 -0.06 4.19 8.67
N THR A 58 1.18 3.73 8.79
CA THR A 58 2.25 3.91 7.80
C THR A 58 2.38 2.65 6.96
N PRO A 59 2.58 2.78 5.63
CA PRO A 59 2.87 1.63 4.80
C PRO A 59 4.26 1.09 5.14
N VAL A 60 4.44 -0.21 4.96
CA VAL A 60 5.72 -0.89 5.15
C VAL A 60 6.39 -1.27 3.84
N LEU A 61 5.60 -1.30 2.76
CA LEU A 61 6.06 -1.61 1.41
C LEU A 61 5.31 -0.72 0.42
N ALA A 62 5.98 -0.35 -0.67
CA ALA A 62 5.34 0.15 -1.87
C ALA A 62 5.77 -0.65 -3.10
N ILE A 63 4.84 -0.95 -3.99
CA ILE A 63 5.12 -1.51 -5.33
C ILE A 63 4.65 -0.49 -6.35
N ASN A 64 5.54 -0.06 -7.24
CA ASN A 64 5.30 1.10 -8.08
C ASN A 64 5.50 0.79 -9.56
N ILE A 65 4.76 1.49 -10.40
CA ILE A 65 5.12 1.71 -11.80
C ILE A 65 5.62 3.14 -11.90
N GLU A 66 6.88 3.30 -12.23
CA GLU A 66 7.54 4.59 -12.45
C GLU A 66 8.19 4.68 -13.81
N ASP A 67 8.27 5.91 -14.31
CA ASP A 67 9.09 6.29 -15.46
C ASP A 67 10.54 6.46 -14.97
N ASP A 68 11.50 5.97 -15.75
CA ASP A 68 12.90 6.32 -15.58
C ASP A 68 13.27 7.57 -16.40
N LEU A 69 14.41 8.19 -16.09
CA LEU A 69 14.86 9.41 -16.78
C LEU A 69 15.03 9.25 -18.31
N MET A 70 15.02 8.02 -18.82
CA MET A 70 15.11 7.71 -20.25
C MET A 70 13.74 7.39 -20.86
N GLY A 71 12.65 7.54 -20.11
CA GLY A 71 11.28 7.29 -20.53
C GLY A 71 10.88 5.82 -20.55
N SER A 72 11.68 4.92 -19.97
CA SER A 72 11.33 3.51 -19.83
C SER A 72 10.50 3.28 -18.57
N TRP A 73 9.55 2.34 -18.63
CA TRP A 73 8.71 2.02 -17.48
C TRP A 73 9.37 0.96 -16.61
N CYS A 74 9.35 1.14 -15.30
CA CYS A 74 9.93 0.21 -14.34
C CYS A 74 8.89 -0.20 -13.30
N LEU A 75 8.83 -1.50 -13.02
CA LEU A 75 8.19 -2.04 -11.82
C LEU A 75 9.21 -2.04 -10.69
N THR A 76 8.93 -1.33 -9.62
CA THR A 76 9.85 -1.21 -8.48
C THR A 76 9.19 -1.61 -7.18
N VAL A 77 10.00 -2.15 -6.26
CA VAL A 77 9.60 -2.51 -4.91
C VAL A 77 10.41 -1.65 -3.95
N GLN A 78 9.73 -1.03 -3.00
CA GLN A 78 10.33 -0.19 -1.99
C GLN A 78 10.02 -0.73 -0.60
N GLU A 79 11.06 -1.02 0.18
CA GLU A 79 10.97 -1.49 1.56
C GLU A 79 11.85 -0.62 2.46
N GLY A 80 11.24 0.07 3.44
CA GLY A 80 11.97 1.01 4.28
C GLY A 80 12.57 2.18 3.49
N ASP A 81 13.90 2.20 3.38
CA ASP A 81 14.70 3.13 2.56
C ASP A 81 15.26 2.51 1.28
N SER A 82 15.11 1.20 1.10
CA SER A 82 15.59 0.49 -0.07
C SER A 82 14.58 0.55 -1.20
N LEU A 83 15.08 0.71 -2.43
CA LEU A 83 14.31 0.65 -3.67
C LEU A 83 15.00 -0.34 -4.61
N GLN A 84 14.24 -1.29 -5.14
CA GLN A 84 14.73 -2.30 -6.07
C GLN A 84 13.89 -2.29 -7.35
N VAL A 85 14.56 -2.31 -8.51
CA VAL A 85 13.91 -2.53 -9.80
C VAL A 85 13.68 -4.02 -9.99
N MET A 86 12.41 -4.42 -10.11
CA MET A 86 12.02 -5.82 -10.30
C MET A 86 11.94 -6.17 -11.78
N GLN A 87 11.45 -5.24 -12.60
CA GLN A 87 11.26 -5.45 -14.03
C GLN A 87 11.28 -4.12 -14.79
N ARG A 88 11.86 -4.13 -15.99
CA ARG A 88 11.72 -3.06 -16.98
C ARG A 88 10.65 -3.43 -18.01
N LEU A 89 9.87 -2.45 -18.42
CA LEU A 89 8.71 -2.58 -19.29
C LEU A 89 8.88 -1.62 -20.46
N GLU A 90 8.66 -2.12 -21.67
CA GLU A 90 8.71 -1.30 -22.88
C GLU A 90 7.58 -0.28 -22.94
N GLN A 91 6.45 -0.59 -22.30
CA GLN A 91 5.26 0.23 -22.29
C GLN A 91 4.56 0.14 -20.93
N ALA A 92 3.89 1.23 -20.54
CA ALA A 92 3.18 1.28 -19.28
C ALA A 92 2.03 0.26 -19.28
N PRO A 93 1.92 -0.59 -18.23
CA PRO A 93 0.82 -1.53 -18.14
C PRO A 93 -0.51 -0.79 -17.94
N SER A 94 -1.62 -1.50 -18.15
CA SER A 94 -2.92 -1.08 -17.63
C SER A 94 -2.95 -1.19 -16.10
N TYR A 95 -3.96 -0.60 -15.46
CA TYR A 95 -4.14 -0.73 -14.01
C TYR A 95 -4.28 -2.19 -13.58
N GLU A 96 -5.11 -2.97 -14.27
CA GLU A 96 -5.29 -4.41 -13.96
C GLU A 96 -3.99 -5.19 -14.17
N GLY A 97 -3.25 -4.90 -15.25
CA GLY A 97 -1.94 -5.51 -15.48
C GLY A 97 -0.94 -5.19 -14.36
N PHE A 98 -0.91 -3.93 -13.93
CA PHE A 98 -0.12 -3.53 -12.77
C PHE A 98 -0.56 -4.26 -11.49
N ARG A 99 -1.87 -4.34 -11.21
CA ARG A 99 -2.40 -5.01 -10.02
C ARG A 99 -1.96 -6.46 -9.96
N SER A 100 -2.07 -7.19 -11.06
CA SER A 100 -1.62 -8.58 -11.14
C SER A 100 -0.12 -8.71 -10.89
N LEU A 101 0.70 -7.89 -11.56
CA LEU A 101 2.15 -7.89 -11.37
C LEU A 101 2.55 -7.55 -9.93
N ALA A 102 1.89 -6.56 -9.33
CA ALA A 102 2.18 -6.13 -7.96
C ALA A 102 1.83 -7.21 -6.94
N LEU A 103 0.69 -7.89 -7.10
CA LEU A 103 0.33 -9.02 -6.24
C LEU A 103 1.28 -10.20 -6.41
N GLU A 104 1.73 -10.49 -7.63
CA GLU A 104 2.74 -11.52 -7.88
C GLU A 104 4.08 -11.18 -7.19
N GLN A 105 4.53 -9.92 -7.26
CA GLN A 105 5.72 -9.51 -6.52
C GLN A 105 5.51 -9.60 -5.01
N LEU A 106 4.32 -9.22 -4.52
CA LEU A 106 3.96 -9.33 -3.12
C LEU A 106 4.04 -10.77 -2.60
N GLU A 107 3.65 -11.75 -3.44
CA GLU A 107 3.77 -13.18 -3.13
C GLU A 107 5.21 -13.69 -3.06
N ARG A 108 6.12 -13.09 -3.82
CA ARG A 108 7.54 -13.48 -3.86
C ARG A 108 8.34 -12.89 -2.70
N LEU A 109 7.80 -11.92 -1.96
CA LEU A 109 8.51 -11.27 -0.86
C LEU A 109 8.48 -12.13 0.42
N PRO A 110 9.64 -12.62 0.89
CA PRO A 110 9.72 -13.52 2.05
C PRO A 110 9.25 -12.84 3.34
N SER A 111 9.44 -11.53 3.47
CA SER A 111 9.04 -10.72 4.63
C SER A 111 7.54 -10.70 4.90
N ILE A 112 6.72 -11.04 3.89
CA ILE A 112 5.26 -11.03 3.96
C ILE A 112 4.68 -12.41 4.24
N ILE A 113 5.29 -13.48 3.70
CA ILE A 113 4.81 -14.86 3.85
C ILE A 113 4.85 -15.30 5.32
N ASP A 114 5.92 -14.97 6.05
CA ASP A 114 6.12 -15.42 7.44
C ASP A 114 5.13 -14.83 8.45
N ARG A 115 4.41 -13.75 8.10
CA ARG A 115 3.56 -13.00 9.04
C ARG A 115 2.06 -13.19 8.81
N SER A 116 1.64 -13.61 7.62
CA SER A 116 0.25 -13.98 7.35
C SER A 116 -0.25 -15.10 8.29
N SER A 117 0.65 -16.02 8.69
CA SER A 117 0.37 -17.10 9.64
C SER A 117 0.17 -16.63 11.10
N LYS A 118 0.55 -15.38 11.43
CA LYS A 118 0.47 -14.79 12.77
C LYS A 118 -0.52 -13.62 12.81
N SER A 119 -1.73 -13.82 12.31
CA SER A 119 -2.81 -12.82 12.48
C SER A 119 -3.28 -12.79 13.95
N PRO A 120 -3.28 -11.64 14.64
CA PRO A 120 -3.84 -11.53 15.99
C PRO A 120 -5.37 -11.65 15.91
N ARG A 121 -5.93 -12.67 16.58
CA ARG A 121 -7.37 -12.82 16.80
C ARG A 121 -7.92 -11.53 17.43
N PRO A 122 -9.01 -10.93 16.92
CA PRO A 122 -9.61 -9.77 17.56
C PRO A 122 -10.09 -10.16 18.96
N ARG A 123 -9.46 -9.61 20.01
CA ARG A 123 -9.96 -9.67 21.38
C ARG A 123 -11.24 -8.84 21.43
N ARG A 124 -12.38 -9.51 21.35
CA ARG A 124 -13.71 -8.94 21.60
C ARG A 124 -13.70 -8.41 23.03
N ALA A 125 -13.59 -7.09 23.20
CA ALA A 125 -13.67 -6.44 24.49
C ALA A 125 -15.05 -6.73 25.11
N GLY A 126 -15.04 -7.42 26.26
CA GLY A 126 -16.24 -7.65 27.06
C GLY A 126 -16.80 -6.31 27.53
N LYS A 127 -18.04 -6.00 27.15
CA LYS A 127 -18.81 -4.91 27.76
C LYS A 127 -19.18 -5.33 29.18
N THR A 128 -18.42 -4.86 30.16
CA THR A 128 -18.88 -4.81 31.56
C THR A 128 -19.88 -3.66 31.65
N ALA A 129 -21.18 -3.98 31.65
CA ALA A 129 -22.23 -2.99 31.87
C ALA A 129 -22.31 -2.69 33.38
N THR A 130 -21.69 -1.60 33.81
CA THR A 130 -21.90 -1.04 35.15
C THR A 130 -23.28 -0.38 35.19
N ILE A 131 -24.21 -1.01 35.92
CA ILE A 131 -25.53 -0.45 36.23
C ILE A 131 -25.35 0.66 37.26
N ILE A 132 -25.50 1.92 36.85
CA ILE A 132 -25.60 3.06 37.78
C ILE A 132 -27.08 3.22 38.14
N LYS A 133 -27.44 2.91 39.39
CA LYS A 133 -28.76 3.22 39.96
C LYS A 133 -28.80 4.71 40.32
N PHE A 134 -29.71 5.45 39.70
CA PHE A 134 -30.12 6.78 40.17
C PHE A 134 -31.25 6.64 41.20
N PRO A 135 -31.20 7.37 42.34
CA PRO A 135 -32.36 7.50 43.21
C PRO A 135 -33.32 8.54 42.61
N ARG A 136 -34.63 8.26 42.67
CA ARG A 136 -35.68 9.25 42.35
C ARG A 136 -36.16 9.94 43.63
N PRO A 137 -36.57 11.22 43.52
CA PRO A 137 -37.14 11.99 44.62
C PRO A 137 -38.53 11.52 45.04
#